data_AF-X1A3B4-F1
#
_entry.id   AF-X1A3B4-F1
#
_cell.length_a   1.000
_cell.length_b   1.000
_cell.length_c   1.000
_cell.angle_alpha   90.00
_cell.angle_beta   90.00
_cell.angle_gamma   90.00
#
_symmetry.space_group_name_H-M   'P 1'
#
loop_
_entity.id
_entity.type
_entity.pdbx_description
1 polymer ?
#
loop_
_entity_poly.entity_id
_entity_poly.type
_entity_poly.pdbx_seq_one_letter_code
_entity_poly.pdbx_strand_id
1 'polypeptide(L)'
;SGIQFYYSLQLFGKATPANVKFFSNVITLILFLIFLIPSIRERVSFSKNGGIADKDTAGGLAAIMTGIILLTTPIWAGPSHMYQGENWVNLLQTPLYISGIILTGGGIALLMRVAIDIIRQEYAMADIKLPKDS
;
A
#
# COMPACT_ATOMS: atom_id res chain seq x y z
N SER A 1 25.59 13.59 5.47
CA SER A 1 24.46 12.64 5.56
C SER A 1 23.10 13.34 5.56
N GLY A 2 22.56 13.76 4.42
CA GLY A 2 21.31 14.54 4.34
C GLY A 2 21.56 15.93 3.73
N ILE A 3 22.35 16.76 4.40
CA ILE A 3 22.84 18.04 3.85
C ILE A 3 23.68 17.81 2.58
N GLN A 4 24.62 16.86 2.61
CA GLN A 4 25.39 16.48 1.41
C GLN A 4 24.53 15.87 0.29
N PHE A 5 23.41 15.23 0.62
CA PHE A 5 22.48 14.68 -0.37
C PHE A 5 21.69 15.80 -1.04
N TYR A 6 21.19 16.77 -0.26
CA TYR A 6 20.52 17.97 -0.76
C TYR A 6 21.40 18.77 -1.72
N TYR A 7 22.68 18.98 -1.36
CA TYR A 7 23.64 19.63 -2.25
C TYR A 7 23.95 18.79 -3.50
N SER A 8 24.08 17.47 -3.39
CA SER A 8 24.29 16.58 -4.55
C SER A 8 23.10 16.56 -5.51
N LEU A 9 21.86 16.66 -4.99
CA LEU A 9 20.64 16.76 -5.79
C LEU A 9 20.60 18.05 -6.61
N GLN A 10 21.00 19.18 -6.01
CA GLN A 10 21.12 20.47 -6.68
C GLN A 10 22.27 20.53 -7.69
N LEU A 11 23.39 19.86 -7.40
CA LEU A 11 24.58 19.87 -8.26
C LEU A 11 24.46 18.96 -9.49
N PHE A 12 23.80 17.82 -9.36
CA PHE A 12 23.79 16.81 -10.43
C PHE A 12 22.44 16.58 -11.09
N GLY A 13 21.32 17.04 -10.51
CA GLY A 13 19.95 16.90 -11.04
C GLY A 13 19.46 15.46 -11.27
N LYS A 14 20.35 14.46 -11.22
CA LYS A 14 20.18 13.07 -11.67
C LYS A 14 21.03 12.07 -10.87
N ALA A 15 21.17 12.25 -9.55
CA ALA A 15 21.77 11.24 -8.68
C ALA A 15 20.77 10.10 -8.37
N THR A 16 20.19 9.49 -9.41
CA THR A 16 18.98 8.67 -9.29
C THR A 16 19.12 7.37 -8.49
N PRO A 17 20.26 6.64 -8.49
CA PRO A 17 20.38 5.42 -7.66
C PRO A 17 20.41 5.71 -6.15
N ALA A 18 20.87 6.90 -5.74
CA ALA A 18 20.91 7.30 -4.33
C ALA A 18 19.51 7.61 -3.80
N ASN A 19 18.64 8.14 -4.65
CA ASN A 19 17.30 8.61 -4.26
C ASN A 19 16.42 7.45 -3.79
N VAL A 20 16.30 6.37 -4.57
CA VAL A 20 15.42 5.24 -4.23
C VAL A 20 15.83 4.60 -2.91
N LYS A 21 17.11 4.26 -2.74
CA LYS A 21 17.63 3.65 -1.51
C LYS A 21 17.40 4.56 -0.30
N PHE A 22 17.65 5.86 -0.46
CA PHE A 22 17.42 6.84 0.60
C PHE A 22 15.93 6.90 0.98
N PHE A 23 15.03 7.08 0.01
CA PHE A 23 13.59 7.17 0.29
C PHE A 23 13.02 5.87 0.86
N SER A 24 13.42 4.70 0.36
CA SER A 24 12.99 3.41 0.93
C SER A 24 13.44 3.24 2.38
N ASN A 25 14.68 3.65 2.71
CA ASN A 25 15.17 3.61 4.08
C ASN A 25 14.45 4.61 4.99
N VAL A 26 14.17 5.82 4.50
CA VAL A 26 13.41 6.83 5.23
C VAL A 26 11.97 6.37 5.49
N ILE A 27 11.29 5.82 4.48
CA ILE A 27 9.94 5.25 4.63
C ILE A 27 9.95 4.10 5.64
N THR A 28 10.90 3.17 5.50
CA THR A 28 11.05 2.05 6.43
C THR A 28 11.29 2.53 7.86
N LEU A 29 12.15 3.53 8.03
CA LEU A 29 12.42 4.14 9.33
C LEU A 29 11.16 4.78 9.92
N ILE A 30 10.41 5.57 9.13
CA ILE A 30 9.15 6.17 9.56
C ILE A 30 8.16 5.10 10.00
N LEU A 31 8.00 4.02 9.23
CA LEU A 31 7.12 2.91 9.59
C LEU A 31 7.54 2.25 10.90
N PHE A 32 8.83 1.98 11.10
CA PHE A 32 9.32 1.42 12.37
C PHE A 32 9.12 2.38 13.54
N LEU A 33 9.31 3.69 13.33
CA LEU A 33 9.03 4.69 14.36
C LEU A 33 7.55 4.71 14.73
N ILE A 34 6.64 4.64 13.75
CA ILE A 34 5.20 4.52 13.99
C ILE A 34 4.89 3.26 14.79
N PHE A 35 5.42 2.10 14.40
CA PHE A 35 5.23 0.84 15.15
C PHE A 35 5.94 0.80 16.52
N LEU A 36 6.85 1.74 16.81
CA LEU A 36 7.49 1.85 18.11
C LEU A 36 6.65 2.66 19.11
N ILE A 37 5.70 3.47 18.64
CA ILE A 37 4.82 4.26 19.50
C ILE A 37 3.98 3.30 20.37
N PRO A 38 4.08 3.36 21.71
CA PRO A 38 3.37 2.45 22.61
C PRO A 38 1.86 2.42 22.36
N SER A 39 1.24 3.59 22.17
CA SER A 39 -0.18 3.71 21.86
C SER A 39 -0.61 3.05 20.56
N ILE A 40 0.30 2.85 19.60
CA ILE A 40 0.02 2.11 18.36
C ILE A 40 0.18 0.61 18.62
N ARG A 41 1.24 0.19 19.33
CA ARG A 41 1.44 -1.22 19.71
C ARG A 41 0.30 -1.79 20.53
N GLU A 42 -0.27 -1.02 21.45
CA GLU A 42 -1.41 -1.43 22.27
C GLU A 42 -2.69 -1.64 21.44
N ARG A 43 -2.86 -0.90 20.34
CA ARG A 43 -4.01 -1.00 19.44
C ARG A 43 -3.86 -2.14 18.44
N VAL A 44 -2.62 -2.49 18.07
CA VAL A 44 -2.31 -3.64 17.22
C VAL A 44 -2.22 -4.89 18.11
N SER A 45 -3.38 -5.40 18.52
CA SER A 45 -3.46 -6.66 19.26
C SER A 45 -3.44 -7.84 18.28
N PHE A 46 -2.27 -8.49 18.15
CA PHE A 46 -2.15 -9.76 17.42
C PHE A 46 -2.72 -10.96 18.19
N SER A 47 -3.12 -10.77 19.45
CA SER A 47 -3.69 -11.85 20.29
C SER A 47 -5.20 -12.04 20.08
N LYS A 48 -5.88 -11.08 19.45
CA LYS A 48 -7.29 -11.22 19.05
C LYS A 48 -7.36 -11.71 17.61
N ASN A 49 -8.06 -12.82 17.40
CA ASN A 49 -8.46 -13.21 16.04
C ASN A 49 -9.48 -12.18 15.53
N GLY A 50 -9.04 -11.32 14.62
CA GLY A 50 -9.94 -10.44 13.86
C GLY A 50 -10.97 -11.26 13.09
N GLY A 51 -12.16 -10.69 12.92
CA GLY A 51 -13.23 -11.31 12.15
C GLY A 51 -12.86 -11.46 10.67
N ILE A 52 -13.71 -12.15 9.89
CA ILE A 52 -13.52 -12.27 8.43
C ILE A 52 -13.45 -10.88 7.78
N ALA A 53 -14.31 -9.96 8.20
CA ALA A 53 -14.30 -8.57 7.72
C ALA A 53 -12.98 -7.83 8.02
N ASP A 54 -12.32 -8.10 9.16
CA ASP A 54 -11.02 -7.48 9.50
C ASP A 54 -9.90 -8.02 8.60
N LYS A 55 -9.90 -9.34 8.36
CA LYS A 55 -8.93 -10.00 7.48
C LYS A 55 -9.08 -9.54 6.04
N ASP A 56 -10.32 -9.47 5.58
CA ASP A 56 -10.67 -9.01 4.25
C ASP A 56 -10.28 -7.53 4.07
N THR A 57 -10.59 -6.66 5.03
CA THR A 57 -10.18 -5.25 5.00
C THR A 57 -8.65 -5.11 4.93
N ALA A 58 -7.92 -5.83 5.77
CA ALA A 58 -6.46 -5.81 5.79
C ALA A 58 -5.87 -6.32 4.46
N GLY A 59 -6.40 -7.43 3.94
CA GLY A 59 -5.98 -8.02 2.66
C GLY A 59 -6.27 -7.11 1.47
N GLY A 60 -7.45 -6.48 1.45
CA GLY A 60 -7.84 -5.53 0.41
C GLY A 60 -6.94 -4.29 0.38
N LEU A 61 -6.64 -3.71 1.55
CA LEU A 61 -5.72 -2.58 1.66
C LEU A 61 -4.30 -2.95 1.23
N ALA A 62 -3.79 -4.11 1.68
CA ALA A 62 -2.48 -4.60 1.29
C ALA A 62 -2.37 -4.82 -0.22
N ALA A 63 -3.42 -5.37 -0.85
CA ALA A 63 -3.49 -5.55 -2.29
C ALA A 63 -3.47 -4.21 -3.05
N ILE A 64 -4.22 -3.20 -2.59
CA ILE A 64 -4.21 -1.85 -3.19
C ILE A 64 -2.82 -1.23 -3.11
N MET A 65 -2.20 -1.22 -1.93
CA MET A 65 -0.87 -0.65 -1.74
C MET A 65 0.17 -1.35 -2.61
N THR A 66 0.15 -2.68 -2.65
CA THR A 66 1.04 -3.47 -3.50
C THR A 66 0.81 -3.16 -4.97
N GLY A 67 -0.45 -3.07 -5.41
CA GLY A 67 -0.79 -2.74 -6.79
C GLY A 67 -0.29 -1.36 -7.23
N ILE A 68 -0.46 -0.34 -6.38
CA ILE A 68 0.06 1.02 -6.63
C ILE A 68 1.59 1.02 -6.73
N ILE A 69 2.30 0.27 -5.87
CA ILE A 69 3.75 0.15 -5.94
C ILE A 69 4.16 -0.43 -7.30
N LEU A 70 3.52 -1.50 -7.76
CA LEU A 70 3.83 -2.13 -9.04
C LEU A 70 3.56 -1.19 -10.22
N LEU A 71 2.44 -0.47 -10.21
CA LEU A 71 2.09 0.51 -11.25
C LEU A 71 3.07 1.69 -11.33
N THR A 72 3.60 2.12 -10.18
CA THR A 72 4.52 3.26 -10.12
C THR A 72 5.99 2.89 -10.26
N THR A 73 6.33 1.59 -10.18
CA THR A 73 7.71 1.08 -10.25
C THR A 73 8.50 1.61 -11.45
N PRO A 74 7.96 1.65 -12.69
CA PRO A 74 8.72 2.17 -13.83
C PRO A 74 9.19 3.62 -13.69
N ILE A 75 8.46 4.44 -12.94
CA ILE A 75 8.75 5.87 -12.76
C ILE A 75 10.03 6.06 -11.94
N TRP A 76 10.18 5.31 -10.86
CA TRP A 76 11.29 5.49 -9.92
C TRP A 76 12.43 4.47 -10.10
N ALA A 77 12.14 3.27 -10.60
CA ALA A 77 13.14 2.24 -10.86
C ALA A 77 13.77 2.35 -12.27
N GLY A 78 13.07 2.97 -13.24
CA GLY A 78 13.54 3.09 -14.62
C GLY A 78 14.94 3.70 -14.75
N PRO A 79 15.21 4.88 -14.16
CA PRO A 79 16.50 5.54 -14.35
C PRO A 79 17.69 4.82 -13.69
N SER A 80 17.46 3.89 -12.74
CA SER A 80 18.53 3.11 -12.12
C SER A 80 18.86 1.80 -12.86
N HIS A 81 18.05 1.41 -13.84
CA HIS A 81 18.21 0.17 -14.61
C HIS A 81 18.43 0.47 -16.09
N MET A 82 19.26 1.48 -16.37
CA MET A 82 19.73 1.81 -17.71
C MET A 82 20.98 0.98 -18.01
N TYR A 83 20.96 0.19 -19.08
CA TYR A 83 22.11 -0.57 -19.56
C TYR A 83 22.20 -0.45 -21.09
N GLN A 84 23.36 -0.01 -21.58
CA GLN A 84 23.61 0.25 -23.01
C GLN A 84 22.60 1.22 -23.67
N GLY A 85 22.08 2.18 -22.90
CA GLY A 85 21.07 3.14 -23.39
C GLY A 85 19.63 2.65 -23.29
N GLU A 86 19.41 1.36 -22.99
CA GLU A 86 18.09 0.77 -22.83
C GLU A 86 17.66 0.71 -21.36
N ASN A 87 16.37 0.94 -21.10
CA ASN A 87 15.79 0.78 -19.77
C ASN A 87 15.28 -0.66 -19.59
N TRP A 88 15.95 -1.43 -18.74
CA TRP A 88 15.60 -2.82 -18.51
C TRP A 88 14.28 -3.01 -17.76
N VAL A 89 13.74 -1.98 -17.10
CA VAL A 89 12.41 -2.04 -16.50
C VAL A 89 11.32 -2.26 -17.56
N ASN A 90 11.58 -1.86 -18.82
CA ASN A 90 10.65 -2.09 -19.92
C ASN A 90 10.38 -3.59 -20.16
N LEU A 91 11.33 -4.47 -19.84
CA LEU A 91 11.15 -5.93 -19.91
C LEU A 91 10.11 -6.44 -18.89
N LEU A 92 9.96 -5.74 -17.77
CA LEU A 92 9.01 -6.07 -16.71
C LEU A 92 7.74 -5.23 -16.76
N GLN A 93 7.62 -4.30 -17.71
CA GLN A 93 6.53 -3.33 -17.73
C GLN A 93 5.16 -3.98 -17.84
N THR A 94 5.00 -4.95 -18.75
CA THR A 94 3.75 -5.70 -18.91
C THR A 94 3.35 -6.46 -17.64
N PRO A 95 4.20 -7.31 -17.03
CA PRO A 95 3.82 -8.00 -15.80
C PRO A 95 3.60 -7.03 -14.64
N LEU A 96 4.36 -5.92 -14.52
CA LEU A 96 4.14 -4.89 -13.50
C LEU A 96 2.75 -4.23 -13.62
N TYR A 97 2.35 -3.85 -14.84
CA TYR A 97 1.05 -3.21 -15.05
C TYR A 97 -0.11 -4.18 -14.88
N ILE A 98 -0.02 -5.40 -15.40
CA ILE A 98 -1.09 -6.40 -15.26
C ILE A 98 -1.29 -6.76 -13.78
N SER A 99 -0.21 -7.11 -13.07
CA SER A 99 -0.30 -7.44 -11.65
C SER A 99 -0.75 -6.23 -10.82
N GLY A 100 -0.25 -5.04 -11.13
CA GLY A 100 -0.64 -3.78 -10.51
C GLY A 100 -2.14 -3.48 -10.63
N ILE A 101 -2.70 -3.62 -11.82
CA ILE A 101 -4.14 -3.44 -12.09
C ILE A 101 -4.96 -4.50 -11.35
N ILE A 102 -4.55 -5.77 -11.42
CA ILE A 102 -5.28 -6.88 -10.77
C ILE A 102 -5.31 -6.69 -9.26
N LEU A 103 -4.17 -6.38 -8.63
CA LEU A 103 -4.10 -6.20 -7.19
C LEU A 103 -4.85 -4.95 -6.72
N THR A 104 -4.74 -3.84 -7.46
CA THR A 104 -5.47 -2.60 -7.13
C THR A 104 -6.97 -2.80 -7.27
N GLY A 105 -7.43 -3.31 -8.42
CA GLY A 105 -8.83 -3.57 -8.69
C GLY A 105 -9.42 -4.64 -7.77
N GLY A 106 -8.68 -5.72 -7.54
CA GLY A 106 -9.08 -6.80 -6.62
C GLY A 106 -9.18 -6.31 -5.18
N GLY A 107 -8.23 -5.50 -4.72
CA GLY A 107 -8.29 -4.91 -3.38
C GLY A 107 -9.47 -3.93 -3.21
N ILE A 108 -9.75 -3.10 -4.22
CA ILE A 108 -10.95 -2.23 -4.21
C ILE A 108 -12.23 -3.08 -4.15
N ALA A 109 -12.34 -4.11 -5.00
CA ALA A 109 -13.51 -4.98 -5.02
C ALA A 109 -13.73 -5.68 -3.66
N LEU A 110 -12.66 -6.09 -3.01
CA LEU A 110 -12.69 -6.73 -1.70
C LEU A 110 -13.17 -5.73 -0.62
N LEU A 111 -12.65 -4.51 -0.60
CA LEU A 111 -13.13 -3.46 0.32
C LEU A 111 -14.59 -3.10 0.08
N MET A 112 -15.02 -3.01 -1.18
CA MET A 112 -16.42 -2.77 -1.55
C MET A 112 -17.33 -3.89 -1.03
N ARG A 113 -16.89 -5.15 -1.15
CA ARG A 113 -17.64 -6.29 -0.61
C ARG A 113 -17.80 -6.19 0.90
N VAL A 114 -16.72 -5.88 1.63
CA VAL A 114 -16.78 -5.70 3.09
C VAL A 114 -17.73 -4.57 3.47
N ALA A 115 -17.67 -3.43 2.77
CA ALA A 115 -18.57 -2.30 3.01
C ALA A 115 -20.05 -2.69 2.81
N ILE A 116 -20.36 -3.43 1.75
CA ILE A 116 -21.72 -3.94 1.47
C ILE A 116 -22.17 -4.90 2.58
N ASP A 117 -21.31 -5.81 3.03
CA ASP A 117 -21.65 -6.79 4.06
C ASP A 117 -21.91 -6.12 5.42
N ILE A 118 -21.14 -5.07 5.78
CA ILE A 118 -21.39 -4.25 6.98
C ILE A 118 -22.76 -3.58 6.90
N ILE A 119 -23.06 -2.91 5.78
CA ILE A 119 -24.34 -2.22 5.57
C ILE A 119 -25.51 -3.21 5.67
N ARG A 120 -25.40 -4.39 5.05
CA ARG A 120 -26.43 -5.44 5.12
C ARG A 120 -26.68 -5.93 6.54
N GLN A 121 -25.63 -6.10 7.34
CA GLN A 121 -25.77 -6.48 8.74
C GLN A 121 -26.49 -5.40 9.56
N GLU A 122 -26.19 -4.14 9.31
CA GLU A 122 -26.84 -3.01 10.00
C GLU A 122 -28.36 -2.98 9.72
N TYR A 123 -28.77 -3.13 8.46
CA TYR A 123 -30.19 -3.23 8.08
C TYR A 123 -30.90 -4.43 8.72
N ALA A 124 -30.26 -5.62 8.73
CA ALA A 124 -30.85 -6.81 9.35
C ALA A 124 -31.06 -6.64 10.87
N MET A 125 -30.12 -5.99 11.55
CA MET A 125 -30.22 -5.73 12.99
C MET A 125 -31.27 -4.66 13.32
N ALA A 126 -31.49 -3.69 12.43
CA ALA A 126 -32.55 -2.69 12.55
C ALA A 126 -33.93 -3.33 12.37
N ASP A 127 -34.10 -4.21 11.38
CA ASP A 127 -35.35 -4.95 11.13
C ASP A 127 -35.75 -5.85 12.30
N ILE A 128 -34.78 -6.52 12.94
CA ILE A 128 -35.01 -7.34 14.14
C ILE A 128 -35.49 -6.51 15.34
N LYS A 129 -35.12 -5.22 15.43
CA LYS A 129 -35.46 -4.35 16.56
C LYS A 129 -36.82 -3.67 16.42
N LEU A 130 -37.43 -3.67 15.23
CA LEU A 130 -38.78 -3.16 15.04
C LEU A 130 -39.78 -4.24 15.48
N PRO A 131 -40.80 -3.92 16.30
CA PRO A 131 -41.87 -4.86 16.59
C PRO A 131 -42.52 -5.27 15.26
N LYS A 132 -42.72 -6.58 15.07
CA LYS A 132 -43.14 -7.15 13.78
C LYS A 132 -44.62 -6.94 13.46
N ASP A 133 -45.28 -6.10 14.23
CA ASP A 133 -46.73 -5.95 14.31
C ASP A 133 -47.07 -4.69 15.12
N SER A 134 -47.32 -3.59 14.41
CA SER A 134 -48.17 -2.48 14.84
C SER A 134 -49.18 -2.19 13.75
#